data_AF-A0A0B6ZRC8-F1
#
_entry.id   AF-A0A0B6ZRC8-F1
#
_cell.length_a   1.000
_cell.length_b   1.000
_cell.length_c   1.000
_cell.angle_alpha   90.00
_cell.angle_beta   90.00
_cell.angle_gamma   90.00
#
_symmetry.space_group_name_H-M   'P 1'
#
loop_
_entity.id
_entity.type
_entity.pdbx_description
1 polymer ?
#
loop_
_entity_poly.entity_id
_entity_poly.type
_entity_poly.pdbx_seq_one_letter_code
_entity_poly.pdbx_strand_id
1 'polypeptide(L)'
;MLWLFCVLHCNLDDMLKAGLYLHDLNMFDSSRDLVLAGQQCASDLEYGMEKQIAWSKQIEETLNKLDIARQQSEKLINSMLTKSIADRLKQGDDAVDTCEAFPQVTILFSYLERFSDICTEGTPMQTVQCIQNVTEVYDKIVDKYNLFKVETLGDGVYMVAGGVPDKCCDHAQKIAGLALELVENAMYVKNPITGAGMQIRIGMHTGSVVAGIVGKRTPQYCLFGDTVNTAARMQTNSEPGRIHLSQPSRDCLKETGFVTVYRGKIHVKGKGEMRTYWLAGKQGDESTRLMCKIFREEHLKRKQGGTENPYDVHGLHNSASTSTFITLSELSDEEERELELTLHNVIDCDYKGNILEDSATLKIPLNTQ
;
A
#
# COMPACT_ATOMS: atom_id res chain seq x y z
N MET A 1 -28.91 45.65 -86.22
CA MET A 1 -27.85 44.82 -85.58
C MET A 1 -28.56 43.88 -84.62
N LEU A 2 -28.54 42.58 -84.90
CA LEU A 2 -29.13 41.56 -84.03
C LEU A 2 -28.09 41.17 -82.99
N TRP A 3 -28.44 41.25 -81.71
CA TRP A 3 -27.55 40.82 -80.64
C TRP A 3 -28.10 39.52 -80.04
N LEU A 4 -27.30 38.46 -80.12
CA LEU A 4 -27.52 37.23 -79.37
C LEU A 4 -26.80 37.37 -78.03
N PHE A 5 -27.55 37.25 -76.94
CA PHE A 5 -26.98 37.13 -75.59
C PHE A 5 -27.62 35.95 -74.89
N CYS A 6 -26.86 35.34 -73.98
CA CYS A 6 -27.36 34.34 -73.07
C CYS A 6 -27.18 34.84 -71.64
N VAL A 7 -28.19 34.60 -70.80
CA VAL A 7 -28.15 34.97 -69.38
C VAL A 7 -27.33 33.92 -68.63
N LEU A 8 -26.16 34.32 -68.14
CA LEU A 8 -25.33 33.47 -67.28
C LEU A 8 -25.84 33.58 -65.83
N HIS A 9 -26.60 32.60 -65.41
CA HIS A 9 -26.91 32.35 -64.00
C HIS A 9 -26.30 31.00 -63.61
N CYS A 10 -25.70 30.93 -62.42
CA CYS A 10 -25.03 29.73 -61.95
C CYS A 10 -25.92 28.89 -61.02
N ASN A 11 -26.99 29.48 -60.48
CA ASN A 11 -27.91 28.87 -59.50
C ASN A 11 -29.37 29.06 -59.94
N LEU A 12 -30.23 28.08 -59.63
CA LEU A 12 -31.67 28.16 -59.89
C LEU A 12 -32.37 29.27 -59.08
N ASP A 13 -31.91 29.54 -57.85
CA ASP A 13 -32.52 30.56 -56.98
C ASP A 13 -32.36 31.98 -57.52
N ASP A 14 -31.22 32.28 -58.13
CA ASP A 14 -30.98 33.60 -58.72
C ASP A 14 -31.75 33.77 -60.03
N MET A 15 -31.98 32.66 -60.76
CA MET A 15 -32.85 32.63 -61.94
C MET A 15 -34.32 32.89 -61.55
N LEU A 16 -34.79 32.26 -60.47
CA LEU A 16 -36.12 32.51 -59.90
C LEU A 16 -36.30 33.95 -59.41
N LYS A 17 -35.29 34.53 -58.75
CA LYS A 17 -35.32 35.95 -58.33
C LYS A 17 -35.35 36.92 -59.52
N ALA A 18 -34.74 36.54 -60.64
CA ALA A 18 -34.80 37.29 -61.90
C ALA A 18 -36.11 37.06 -62.68
N GLY A 19 -37.01 36.19 -62.19
CA GLY A 19 -38.28 35.85 -62.86
C GLY A 19 -38.12 34.94 -64.08
N LEU A 20 -36.96 34.28 -64.21
CA LEU A 20 -36.64 33.34 -65.28
C LEU A 20 -36.85 31.90 -64.80
N TYR A 21 -37.35 31.06 -65.68
CA TYR A 21 -37.58 29.64 -65.43
C TYR A 21 -36.68 28.76 -66.31
N LEU A 22 -36.49 27.51 -65.90
CA LEU A 22 -35.65 26.56 -66.65
C LEU A 22 -36.16 26.31 -68.08
N HIS A 23 -37.47 26.53 -68.31
CA HIS A 23 -38.07 26.42 -69.64
C HIS A 23 -37.78 27.62 -70.55
N ASP A 24 -37.33 28.75 -69.99
CA ASP A 24 -36.94 29.95 -70.74
C ASP A 24 -35.52 29.83 -71.33
N LEU A 25 -34.74 28.84 -70.87
CA LEU A 25 -33.43 28.54 -71.41
C LEU A 25 -33.54 27.62 -72.64
N ASN A 26 -32.79 27.98 -73.68
CA ASN A 26 -32.73 27.20 -74.91
C ASN A 26 -32.09 25.82 -74.66
N MET A 27 -32.72 24.75 -75.16
CA MET A 27 -32.22 23.37 -74.98
C MET A 27 -30.95 23.05 -75.78
N PHE A 28 -30.62 23.85 -76.78
CA PHE A 28 -29.43 23.66 -77.62
C PHE A 28 -28.22 24.48 -77.14
N ASP A 29 -28.38 25.25 -76.06
CA ASP A 29 -27.35 26.11 -75.51
C ASP A 29 -26.79 25.53 -74.20
N SER A 30 -25.52 25.82 -73.91
CA SER A 30 -24.79 25.28 -72.75
C SER A 30 -25.22 25.89 -71.41
N SER A 31 -26.01 26.96 -71.44
CA SER A 31 -26.49 27.67 -70.25
C SER A 31 -27.36 26.81 -69.34
N ARG A 32 -28.23 25.98 -69.93
CA ARG A 32 -29.07 25.04 -69.17
C ARG A 32 -28.23 23.98 -68.47
N ASP A 33 -27.24 23.41 -69.16
CA ASP A 33 -26.33 22.42 -68.60
C ASP A 33 -25.47 23.01 -67.48
N LEU A 34 -25.05 24.27 -67.62
CA LEU A 34 -24.27 24.99 -66.61
C LEU A 34 -25.05 25.20 -65.30
N VAL A 35 -26.32 25.61 -65.38
CA VAL A 35 -27.20 25.79 -64.21
C VAL A 35 -27.42 24.46 -63.50
N LEU A 36 -27.70 23.39 -64.26
CA LEU A 36 -27.93 22.05 -63.70
C LEU A 36 -26.65 21.48 -63.06
N ALA A 37 -25.50 21.64 -63.71
CA ALA A 37 -24.21 21.22 -63.18
C ALA A 37 -23.82 22.01 -61.92
N GLY A 38 -24.11 23.31 -61.88
CA GLY A 38 -23.91 24.16 -60.70
C GLY A 38 -24.74 23.67 -59.50
N GLN A 39 -26.03 23.40 -59.72
CA GLN A 39 -26.92 22.84 -58.71
C GLN A 39 -26.44 21.47 -58.21
N GLN A 40 -26.02 20.59 -59.13
CA GLN A 40 -25.50 19.26 -58.80
C GLN A 40 -24.20 19.35 -57.97
N CYS A 41 -23.26 20.21 -58.38
CA CYS A 41 -22.02 20.44 -57.63
C CYS A 41 -22.30 21.00 -56.22
N ALA A 42 -23.29 21.90 -56.07
CA ALA A 42 -23.68 22.44 -54.77
C ALA A 42 -24.25 21.33 -53.86
N SER A 43 -25.17 20.51 -54.37
CA SER A 43 -25.72 19.37 -53.63
C SER A 43 -24.66 18.33 -53.25
N ASP A 44 -23.72 18.01 -54.15
CA ASP A 44 -22.62 17.09 -53.87
C ASP A 44 -21.68 17.64 -52.78
N LEU A 45 -21.42 18.95 -52.80
CA LEU A 45 -20.60 19.63 -51.78
C LEU A 45 -21.29 19.64 -50.41
N GLU A 46 -22.58 19.98 -50.37
CA GLU A 46 -23.39 19.96 -49.13
C GLU A 46 -23.42 18.55 -48.53
N TYR A 47 -23.73 17.54 -49.34
CA TYR A 47 -23.70 16.14 -48.92
C TYR A 47 -22.32 15.72 -48.40
N GLY A 48 -21.25 16.14 -49.08
CA GLY A 48 -19.87 15.92 -48.64
C GLY A 48 -19.58 16.55 -47.28
N MET A 49 -20.03 17.78 -47.06
CA MET A 49 -19.84 18.52 -45.82
C MET A 49 -20.64 17.92 -44.66
N GLU A 50 -21.90 17.54 -44.88
CA GLU A 50 -22.71 16.83 -43.88
C GLU A 50 -22.05 15.51 -43.47
N LYS A 51 -21.54 14.76 -44.46
CA LYS A 51 -20.81 13.52 -44.20
C LYS A 51 -19.54 13.77 -43.40
N GLN A 52 -18.80 14.83 -43.69
CA GLN A 52 -17.62 15.23 -42.92
C GLN A 52 -17.98 15.62 -41.47
N ILE A 53 -19.06 16.37 -41.26
CA ILE A 53 -19.53 16.75 -39.93
C ILE A 53 -19.96 15.50 -39.14
N ALA A 54 -20.73 14.60 -39.75
CA ALA A 54 -21.14 13.35 -39.14
C ALA A 54 -19.92 12.47 -38.80
N TRP A 55 -18.97 12.36 -39.71
CA TRP A 55 -17.71 11.64 -39.50
C TRP A 55 -16.87 12.25 -38.38
N SER A 56 -16.77 13.59 -38.32
CA SER A 56 -16.06 14.31 -37.26
C SER A 56 -16.70 14.04 -35.90
N LYS A 57 -18.04 14.10 -35.80
CA LYS A 57 -18.76 13.74 -34.57
C LYS A 57 -18.49 12.30 -34.15
N GLN A 58 -18.51 11.37 -35.10
CA GLN A 58 -18.24 9.96 -34.81
C GLN A 58 -16.79 9.72 -34.36
N ILE A 59 -15.81 10.42 -34.95
CA ILE A 59 -14.42 10.41 -34.47
C ILE A 59 -14.36 10.93 -33.03
N GLU A 60 -14.99 12.06 -32.74
CA GLU A 60 -14.98 12.67 -31.41
C GLU A 60 -15.57 11.74 -30.36
N GLU A 61 -16.71 11.10 -30.64
CA GLU A 61 -17.30 10.09 -29.77
C GLU A 61 -16.37 8.89 -29.55
N THR A 62 -15.68 8.45 -30.61
CA THR A 62 -14.74 7.32 -30.55
C THR A 62 -13.52 7.70 -29.72
N LEU A 63 -12.98 8.90 -29.89
CA LEU A 63 -11.87 9.42 -29.09
C LEU A 63 -12.24 9.55 -27.62
N ASN A 64 -13.45 10.03 -27.30
CA ASN A 64 -13.94 10.09 -25.91
C ASN A 64 -14.05 8.70 -25.28
N LYS A 65 -14.59 7.71 -26.01
CA LYS A 65 -14.65 6.32 -25.53
C LYS A 65 -13.26 5.74 -25.30
N LEU A 66 -12.32 6.01 -26.20
CA LEU A 66 -10.92 5.60 -26.06
C LEU A 66 -10.26 6.23 -24.84
N ASP A 67 -10.50 7.52 -24.58
CA ASP A 67 -9.93 8.21 -23.43
C ASP A 67 -10.48 7.66 -22.10
N ILE A 68 -11.79 7.43 -22.02
CA ILE A 68 -12.41 6.79 -20.84
C ILE A 68 -11.81 5.40 -20.61
N ALA A 69 -11.69 4.58 -21.65
CA ALA A 69 -11.09 3.24 -21.55
C ALA A 69 -9.62 3.30 -21.12
N ARG A 70 -8.86 4.27 -21.63
CA ARG A 70 -7.47 4.52 -21.25
C ARG A 70 -7.36 4.90 -19.78
N GLN A 71 -8.17 5.85 -19.31
CA GLN A 71 -8.18 6.27 -17.91
C GLN A 71 -8.55 5.13 -16.95
N GLN A 72 -9.49 4.28 -17.34
CA GLN A 72 -9.84 3.08 -16.57
C GLN A 72 -8.67 2.09 -16.51
N SER A 73 -8.01 1.85 -17.64
CA SER A 73 -6.81 1.01 -17.70
C SER A 73 -5.67 1.55 -16.83
N GLU A 74 -5.40 2.86 -16.88
CA GLU A 74 -4.37 3.50 -16.07
C GLU A 74 -4.66 3.43 -14.57
N LYS A 75 -5.93 3.61 -14.17
CA LYS A 75 -6.35 3.45 -12.76
C LYS A 75 -6.12 2.02 -12.27
N LEU A 76 -6.45 1.02 -13.08
CA LEU A 76 -6.23 -0.39 -12.73
C LEU A 76 -4.74 -0.71 -12.62
N ILE A 77 -3.92 -0.27 -13.58
CA ILE A 77 -2.46 -0.47 -13.54
C ILE A 77 -1.87 0.17 -12.29
N ASN A 78 -2.24 1.40 -11.97
CA ASN A 78 -1.75 2.12 -10.79
C ASN A 78 -2.27 1.53 -9.45
N SER A 79 -3.32 0.70 -9.49
CA SER A 79 -3.80 -0.03 -8.32
C SER A 79 -3.04 -1.34 -8.09
N MET A 80 -2.50 -1.95 -9.15
CA MET A 80 -1.72 -3.19 -9.08
C MET A 80 -0.22 -2.94 -8.93
N LEU A 81 0.28 -1.85 -9.51
CA LEU A 81 1.68 -1.44 -9.51
C LEU A 81 1.80 -0.01 -9.03
N THR A 82 2.88 0.30 -8.33
CA THR A 82 3.19 1.69 -7.96
C THR A 82 3.42 2.55 -9.20
N LYS A 83 3.02 3.83 -9.16
CA LYS A 83 3.14 4.78 -10.28
C LYS A 83 4.54 4.84 -10.90
N SER A 84 5.57 4.93 -10.05
CA SER A 84 6.98 4.97 -10.47
C SER A 84 7.35 3.80 -11.39
N ILE A 85 6.89 2.60 -11.04
CA ILE A 85 7.13 1.36 -11.79
C ILE A 85 6.23 1.27 -13.03
N ALA A 86 4.96 1.65 -12.90
CA ALA A 86 4.00 1.66 -13.99
C ALA A 86 4.46 2.60 -15.13
N ASP A 87 5.02 3.75 -14.79
CA ASP A 87 5.49 4.74 -15.76
C ASP A 87 6.75 4.25 -16.51
N ARG A 88 7.67 3.56 -15.81
CA ARG A 88 8.82 2.91 -16.44
C ARG A 88 8.41 1.82 -17.42
N LEU A 89 7.47 0.95 -17.03
CA LEU A 89 6.92 -0.06 -17.94
C LEU A 89 6.24 0.56 -19.16
N LYS A 90 5.50 1.67 -18.99
CA LYS A 90 4.88 2.39 -20.11
C LYS A 90 5.90 3.01 -21.07
N GLN A 91 7.08 3.39 -20.57
CA GLN A 91 8.17 3.91 -21.39
C GLN A 91 8.88 2.83 -22.21
N GLY A 92 8.56 1.55 -21.97
CA GLY A 92 9.11 0.41 -22.69
C GLY A 92 10.31 -0.24 -22.02
N ASP A 93 10.61 0.10 -20.76
CA ASP A 93 11.61 -0.61 -19.97
C ASP A 93 11.20 -2.09 -19.83
N ASP A 94 12.16 -3.00 -19.99
CA ASP A 94 11.94 -4.41 -19.70
C ASP A 94 11.74 -4.62 -18.19
N ALA A 95 10.93 -5.62 -17.83
CA ALA A 95 10.67 -5.96 -16.43
C ALA A 95 11.97 -6.27 -15.64
N VAL A 96 12.99 -6.79 -16.32
CA VAL A 96 14.30 -7.09 -15.73
C VAL A 96 15.05 -5.81 -15.36
N ASP A 97 14.96 -4.77 -16.19
CA ASP A 97 15.63 -3.47 -15.97
C ASP A 97 14.98 -2.67 -14.84
N THR A 98 13.80 -3.09 -14.39
CA THR A 98 13.13 -2.53 -13.22
C THR A 98 13.65 -3.13 -11.90
N CYS A 99 14.49 -4.18 -11.95
CA CYS A 99 15.10 -4.75 -10.76
C CYS A 99 16.14 -3.78 -10.18
N GLU A 100 15.94 -3.37 -8.93
CA GLU A 100 16.84 -2.48 -8.21
C GLU A 100 17.22 -3.06 -6.85
N ALA A 101 18.47 -2.85 -6.45
CA ALA A 101 18.96 -3.18 -5.13
C ALA A 101 18.74 -2.00 -4.16
N PHE A 102 18.04 -2.28 -3.08
CA PHE A 102 17.75 -1.33 -2.01
C PHE A 102 18.58 -1.72 -0.78
N PRO A 103 19.56 -0.90 -0.35
CA PRO A 103 20.46 -1.26 0.73
C PRO A 103 19.79 -1.25 2.11
N GLN A 104 18.76 -0.41 2.30
CA GLN A 104 18.03 -0.28 3.55
C GLN A 104 16.53 -0.25 3.27
N VAL A 105 15.84 -1.33 3.64
CA VAL A 105 14.39 -1.47 3.55
C VAL A 105 13.91 -2.08 4.86
N THR A 106 12.87 -1.49 5.44
CA THR A 106 12.22 -2.06 6.63
C THR A 106 10.99 -2.83 6.19
N ILE A 107 10.95 -4.12 6.54
CA ILE A 107 9.84 -5.02 6.24
C ILE A 107 9.08 -5.32 7.52
N LEU A 108 7.76 -5.25 7.44
CA LEU A 108 6.81 -5.64 8.47
C LEU A 108 6.03 -6.86 8.01
N PHE A 109 6.00 -7.88 8.87
CA PHE A 109 5.07 -9.00 8.77
C PHE A 109 4.08 -8.92 9.93
N SER A 110 2.80 -8.97 9.60
CA SER A 110 1.70 -9.11 10.55
C SER A 110 1.01 -10.45 10.33
N TYR A 111 0.60 -11.10 11.41
CA TYR A 111 -0.21 -12.31 11.37
C TYR A 111 -1.39 -12.18 12.30
N LEU A 112 -2.54 -12.60 11.80
CA LEU A 112 -3.79 -12.62 12.55
C LEU A 112 -3.86 -13.83 13.48
N GLU A 113 -3.91 -13.57 14.78
CA GLU A 113 -3.96 -14.63 15.79
C GLU A 113 -5.25 -15.45 15.65
N ARG A 114 -5.15 -16.78 15.79
CA ARG A 114 -6.27 -17.74 15.64
C ARG A 114 -6.96 -17.70 14.27
N PHE A 115 -6.28 -17.24 13.22
CA PHE A 115 -6.82 -17.28 11.87
C PHE A 115 -7.12 -18.72 11.40
N SER A 116 -6.28 -19.69 11.77
CA SER A 116 -6.50 -21.11 11.48
C SER A 116 -7.81 -21.64 12.09
N ASP A 117 -8.16 -21.18 13.30
CA ASP A 117 -9.40 -21.55 13.98
C ASP A 117 -10.59 -20.99 13.20
N ILE A 118 -10.49 -19.75 12.71
CA ILE A 118 -11.52 -19.12 11.86
C ILE A 118 -11.75 -19.92 10.58
N CYS A 119 -10.68 -20.41 9.95
CA CYS A 119 -10.77 -21.23 8.74
C CYS A 119 -11.35 -22.62 9.00
N THR A 120 -11.15 -23.17 10.20
CA THR A 120 -11.56 -24.54 10.56
C THR A 120 -13.00 -24.58 11.07
N GLU A 121 -13.38 -23.63 11.91
CA GLU A 121 -14.70 -23.57 12.56
C GLU A 121 -15.71 -22.71 11.79
N GLY A 122 -15.23 -21.73 11.01
CA GLY A 122 -16.05 -20.78 10.28
C GLY A 122 -16.46 -21.28 8.90
N THR A 123 -17.51 -20.68 8.34
CA THR A 123 -17.82 -20.90 6.92
C THR A 123 -16.77 -20.22 6.04
N PRO A 124 -16.49 -20.74 4.83
CA PRO A 124 -15.57 -20.08 3.90
C PRO A 124 -15.95 -18.62 3.63
N MET A 125 -17.25 -18.31 3.58
CA MET A 125 -17.75 -16.94 3.39
C MET A 125 -17.40 -16.02 4.56
N GLN A 126 -17.55 -16.50 5.81
CA GLN A 126 -17.16 -15.72 7.00
C GLN A 126 -15.65 -15.47 7.05
N THR A 127 -14.84 -16.45 6.63
CA THR A 127 -13.38 -16.30 6.55
C THR A 127 -12.99 -15.23 5.55
N VAL A 128 -13.57 -15.26 4.34
CA VAL A 128 -13.32 -14.25 3.30
C VAL A 128 -13.76 -12.86 3.76
N GLN A 129 -14.95 -12.73 4.35
CA GLN A 129 -15.44 -11.45 4.89
C GLN A 129 -14.53 -10.91 6.01
N CYS A 130 -14.01 -11.79 6.87
CA CYS A 130 -13.08 -11.40 7.93
C CYS A 130 -11.77 -10.84 7.34
N ILE A 131 -11.16 -11.55 6.38
CA ILE A 131 -9.94 -11.09 5.71
C ILE A 131 -10.19 -9.76 5.00
N GLN A 132 -11.32 -9.63 4.30
CA GLN A 132 -11.69 -8.39 3.61
C GLN A 132 -11.77 -7.22 4.59
N ASN A 133 -12.50 -7.38 5.71
CA ASN A 133 -12.65 -6.33 6.71
C ASN A 133 -11.31 -5.92 7.35
N VAL A 134 -10.46 -6.89 7.70
CA VAL A 134 -9.12 -6.62 8.25
C VAL A 134 -8.26 -5.88 7.22
N THR A 135 -8.26 -6.37 5.98
CA THR A 135 -7.44 -5.81 4.90
C THR A 135 -7.87 -4.39 4.55
N GLU A 136 -9.17 -4.10 4.51
CA GLU A 136 -9.68 -2.74 4.27
C GLU A 136 -9.24 -1.73 5.35
N VAL A 137 -9.22 -2.15 6.61
CA VAL A 137 -8.72 -1.31 7.71
C VAL A 137 -7.21 -1.11 7.56
N TYR A 138 -6.47 -2.17 7.25
CA TYR A 138 -5.01 -2.09 7.14
C TYR A 138 -4.57 -1.27 5.94
N ASP A 139 -5.20 -1.46 4.78
CA ASP A 139 -4.89 -0.72 3.55
C ASP A 139 -5.07 0.79 3.76
N LYS A 140 -6.12 1.23 4.47
CA LYS A 140 -6.31 2.65 4.84
C LYS A 140 -5.16 3.22 5.68
N ILE A 141 -4.62 2.42 6.60
CA ILE A 141 -3.51 2.85 7.46
C ILE A 141 -2.20 2.84 6.65
N VAL A 142 -1.98 1.84 5.79
CA VAL A 142 -0.81 1.76 4.90
C VAL A 142 -0.76 2.97 3.95
N ASP A 143 -1.90 3.33 3.36
CA ASP A 143 -2.03 4.49 2.47
C ASP A 143 -1.69 5.81 3.19
N LYS A 144 -2.10 5.96 4.46
CA LYS A 144 -1.78 7.13 5.30
C LYS A 144 -0.26 7.33 5.46
N TYR A 145 0.50 6.25 5.56
CA TYR A 145 1.96 6.29 5.71
C TYR A 145 2.72 6.25 4.38
N ASN A 146 2.01 6.15 3.25
CA ASN A 146 2.56 5.99 1.90
C ASN A 146 3.59 4.85 1.83
N LEU A 147 3.23 3.70 2.38
CA LEU A 147 4.05 2.49 2.42
C LEU A 147 3.61 1.49 1.36
N PHE A 148 4.51 0.61 0.94
CA PHE A 148 4.21 -0.36 -0.10
C PHE A 148 3.69 -1.67 0.49
N LYS A 149 2.43 -2.00 0.18
CA LYS A 149 1.84 -3.31 0.47
C LYS A 149 2.39 -4.35 -0.49
N VAL A 150 2.88 -5.46 0.05
CA VAL A 150 3.37 -6.60 -0.74
C VAL A 150 2.26 -7.65 -0.75
N GLU A 151 1.92 -8.18 -1.94
CA GLU A 151 0.95 -9.27 -2.04
C GLU A 151 1.48 -10.51 -1.29
N THR A 152 0.74 -10.95 -0.29
CA THR A 152 1.07 -12.14 0.51
C THR A 152 0.24 -13.34 0.09
N LEU A 153 0.84 -14.53 0.26
CA LEU A 153 0.14 -15.80 0.16
C LEU A 153 -0.89 -15.87 1.29
N GLY A 154 -2.15 -16.11 0.93
CA GLY A 154 -3.26 -16.15 1.89
C GLY A 154 -2.98 -17.15 2.99
N ASP A 155 -3.11 -16.69 4.24
CA ASP A 155 -3.15 -17.44 5.52
C ASP A 155 -3.22 -16.45 6.70
N GLY A 156 -3.90 -15.31 6.54
CA GLY A 156 -3.95 -14.26 7.58
C GLY A 156 -2.64 -13.50 7.78
N VAL A 157 -1.67 -13.63 6.86
CA VAL A 157 -0.40 -12.89 6.85
C VAL A 157 -0.55 -11.62 6.01
N TYR A 158 -0.06 -10.49 6.53
CA TYR A 158 -0.04 -9.20 5.86
C TYR A 158 1.39 -8.64 5.86
N MET A 159 1.90 -8.25 4.69
CA MET A 159 3.28 -7.77 4.51
C MET A 159 3.31 -6.35 3.97
N VAL A 160 4.13 -5.51 4.59
CA VAL A 160 4.36 -4.13 4.17
C VAL A 160 5.86 -3.85 4.16
N ALA A 161 6.32 -3.10 3.17
CA ALA A 161 7.70 -2.68 3.05
C ALA A 161 7.80 -1.14 2.97
N GLY A 162 8.77 -0.59 3.69
CA GLY A 162 9.13 0.83 3.65
C GLY A 162 10.52 1.01 3.04
N GLY A 163 10.68 2.07 2.24
CA GLY A 163 11.91 2.32 1.46
C GLY A 163 11.90 1.69 0.07
N VAL A 164 10.75 1.16 -0.35
CA VAL A 164 10.44 0.69 -1.71
C VAL A 164 9.01 1.16 -2.08
N PRO A 165 8.70 1.35 -3.38
CA PRO A 165 9.63 1.35 -4.52
C PRO A 165 10.57 2.57 -4.50
N ASP A 166 10.16 3.65 -3.84
CA ASP A 166 10.96 4.87 -3.71
C ASP A 166 11.80 4.82 -2.44
N LYS A 167 13.09 5.14 -2.57
CA LYS A 167 14.03 5.16 -1.44
C LYS A 167 13.62 6.26 -0.45
N CYS A 168 13.64 5.91 0.83
CA CYS A 168 13.09 6.77 1.88
C CYS A 168 13.96 6.67 3.13
N CYS A 169 14.43 7.78 3.72
CA CYS A 169 15.30 7.75 4.90
C CYS A 169 14.55 7.44 6.21
N ASP A 170 13.26 7.74 6.27
CA ASP A 170 12.36 7.50 7.41
C ASP A 170 11.59 6.17 7.28
N HIS A 171 12.10 5.21 6.50
CA HIS A 171 11.46 3.92 6.24
C HIS A 171 11.06 3.18 7.53
N ALA A 172 11.96 3.15 8.53
CA ALA A 172 11.73 2.44 9.78
C ALA A 172 10.70 3.15 10.66
N GLN A 173 10.70 4.49 10.65
CA GLN A 173 9.79 5.31 11.45
C GLN A 173 8.35 5.18 10.96
N LYS A 174 8.15 5.25 9.63
CA LYS A 174 6.85 5.05 9.00
C LYS A 174 6.30 3.65 9.32
N ILE A 175 7.12 2.61 9.19
CA ILE A 175 6.70 1.24 9.51
C ILE A 175 6.41 1.07 11.00
N ALA A 176 7.19 1.69 11.90
CA ALA A 176 6.93 1.64 13.34
C ALA A 176 5.62 2.36 13.72
N GLY A 177 5.34 3.51 13.10
CA GLY A 177 4.06 4.22 13.24
C GLY A 177 2.88 3.38 12.76
N LEU A 178 3.01 2.79 11.57
CA LEU A 178 2.05 1.83 11.03
C LEU A 178 1.81 0.67 12.00
N ALA A 179 2.88 0.04 12.52
CA ALA A 179 2.78 -1.11 13.41
C ALA A 179 1.96 -0.82 14.67
N LEU A 180 2.15 0.35 15.28
CA LEU A 180 1.39 0.78 16.46
C LEU A 180 -0.10 0.96 16.13
N GLU A 181 -0.40 1.66 15.02
CA GLU A 181 -1.79 1.86 14.58
C GLU A 181 -2.47 0.54 14.20
N LEU A 182 -1.75 -0.41 13.58
CA LEU A 182 -2.29 -1.72 13.24
C LEU A 182 -2.70 -2.52 14.49
N VAL A 183 -1.87 -2.51 15.55
CA VAL A 183 -2.17 -3.23 16.80
C VAL A 183 -3.40 -2.62 17.50
N GLU A 184 -3.50 -1.30 17.53
CA GLU A 184 -4.66 -0.60 18.09
C GLU A 184 -5.93 -0.89 17.29
N ASN A 185 -5.86 -0.78 15.95
CA ASN A 185 -7.03 -0.99 15.09
C ASN A 185 -7.48 -2.45 15.01
N ALA A 186 -6.57 -3.41 15.19
CA ALA A 186 -6.91 -4.84 15.20
C ALA A 186 -7.93 -5.19 16.29
N MET A 187 -7.89 -4.50 17.44
CA MET A 187 -8.82 -4.75 18.55
C MET A 187 -10.27 -4.38 18.21
N TYR A 188 -10.49 -3.43 17.30
CA TYR A 188 -11.82 -3.02 16.86
C TYR A 188 -12.42 -3.95 15.81
N VAL A 189 -11.59 -4.74 15.12
CA VAL A 189 -12.07 -5.77 14.20
C VAL A 189 -12.52 -6.98 15.01
N LYS A 190 -13.78 -7.37 14.84
CA LYS A 190 -14.37 -8.50 15.55
C LYS A 190 -14.08 -9.82 14.84
N ASN A 191 -13.70 -10.83 15.61
CA ASN A 191 -13.62 -12.19 15.14
C ASN A 191 -15.04 -12.69 14.79
N PRO A 192 -15.28 -13.24 13.58
CA PRO A 192 -16.61 -13.66 13.14
C PRO A 192 -17.20 -14.84 13.94
N ILE A 193 -16.36 -15.61 14.63
CA ILE A 193 -16.76 -16.79 15.40
C ILE A 193 -16.96 -16.43 16.87
N THR A 194 -15.93 -15.84 17.49
CA THR A 194 -15.93 -15.58 18.93
C THR A 194 -16.53 -14.23 19.31
N GLY A 195 -16.68 -13.30 18.36
CA GLY A 195 -17.16 -11.93 18.60
C GLY A 195 -16.18 -11.04 19.36
N ALA A 196 -15.04 -11.58 19.81
CA ALA A 196 -13.98 -10.85 20.50
C ALA A 196 -13.14 -10.01 19.53
N GLY A 197 -12.46 -8.98 20.05
CA GLY A 197 -11.49 -8.21 19.29
C GLY A 197 -10.33 -9.09 18.83
N MET A 198 -9.87 -8.88 17.60
CA MET A 198 -8.76 -9.64 17.05
C MET A 198 -7.42 -9.17 17.62
N GLN A 199 -6.47 -10.09 17.68
CA GLN A 199 -5.08 -9.78 18.05
C GLN A 199 -4.18 -10.12 16.87
N ILE A 200 -3.09 -9.36 16.74
CA ILE A 200 -2.08 -9.59 15.72
C ILE A 200 -0.69 -9.73 16.33
N ARG A 201 0.14 -10.51 15.66
CA ARG A 201 1.57 -10.61 15.94
C ARG A 201 2.31 -9.84 14.86
N ILE A 202 3.13 -8.87 15.26
CA ILE A 202 3.94 -8.09 14.31
C ILE A 202 5.42 -8.40 14.51
N GLY A 203 6.14 -8.57 13.40
CA GLY A 203 7.59 -8.62 13.35
C GLY A 203 8.17 -7.66 12.33
N MET A 204 9.26 -6.99 12.69
CA MET A 204 9.94 -6.02 11.85
C MET A 204 11.43 -6.30 11.74
N HIS A 205 11.95 -6.23 10.52
CA HIS A 205 13.37 -6.33 10.24
C HIS A 205 13.80 -5.35 9.15
N THR A 206 15.02 -4.83 9.26
CA THR A 206 15.61 -3.88 8.32
C THR A 206 16.87 -4.49 7.74
N GLY A 207 17.00 -4.43 6.41
CA GLY A 207 18.14 -4.97 5.70
C GLY A 207 18.07 -4.66 4.21
N SER A 208 19.02 -5.21 3.45
CA SER A 208 19.06 -5.05 2.01
C SER A 208 18.08 -5.99 1.31
N VAL A 209 17.44 -5.52 0.24
CA VAL A 209 16.60 -6.34 -0.63
C VAL A 209 16.85 -5.98 -2.08
N VAL A 210 16.56 -6.93 -2.96
CA VAL A 210 16.41 -6.67 -4.40
C VAL A 210 14.93 -6.69 -4.68
N ALA A 211 14.41 -5.66 -5.31
CA ALA A 211 12.99 -5.57 -5.64
C ALA A 211 12.84 -5.30 -7.14
N GLY A 212 11.82 -5.90 -7.76
CA GLY A 212 11.63 -5.84 -9.20
C GLY A 212 10.34 -6.53 -9.65
N ILE A 213 10.01 -6.37 -10.92
CA ILE A 213 8.80 -6.96 -11.49
C ILE A 213 9.09 -8.39 -11.94
N VAL A 214 8.25 -9.32 -11.51
CA VAL A 214 8.31 -10.72 -11.91
C VAL A 214 7.04 -11.12 -12.64
N GLY A 215 7.20 -11.90 -13.71
CA GLY A 215 6.10 -12.42 -14.51
C GLY A 215 5.73 -11.53 -15.70
N LYS A 216 5.60 -12.13 -16.89
CA LYS A 216 5.19 -11.41 -18.11
C LYS A 216 3.68 -11.24 -18.25
N ARG A 217 2.90 -12.22 -17.79
CA ARG A 217 1.43 -12.25 -17.94
C ARG A 217 0.70 -11.57 -16.76
N THR A 218 1.25 -11.74 -15.57
CA THR A 218 0.75 -11.16 -14.32
C THR A 218 1.94 -10.51 -13.61
N PRO A 219 2.33 -9.29 -14.03
CA PRO A 219 3.49 -8.61 -13.46
C PRO A 219 3.21 -8.26 -12.00
N GLN A 220 4.05 -8.77 -11.10
CA GLN A 220 3.99 -8.47 -9.67
C GLN A 220 5.31 -7.84 -9.23
N TYR A 221 5.23 -6.78 -8.44
CA TYR A 221 6.41 -6.22 -7.80
C TYR A 221 6.76 -7.05 -6.56
N CYS A 222 7.85 -7.79 -6.65
CA CYS A 222 8.26 -8.74 -5.62
C CYS A 222 9.56 -8.27 -4.95
N LEU A 223 9.67 -8.56 -3.65
CA LEU A 223 10.90 -8.35 -2.89
C LEU A 223 11.62 -9.68 -2.70
N PHE A 224 12.92 -9.68 -2.98
CA PHE A 224 13.80 -10.82 -2.81
C PHE A 224 14.94 -10.48 -1.86
N GLY A 225 15.31 -11.46 -1.06
CA GLY A 225 16.43 -11.36 -0.14
C GLY A 225 16.14 -12.03 1.19
N ASP A 226 17.21 -12.31 1.90
CA ASP A 226 17.16 -12.92 3.23
C ASP A 226 16.49 -12.03 4.29
N THR A 227 16.45 -10.71 4.06
CA THR A 227 15.72 -9.74 4.89
C THR A 227 14.22 -10.09 5.00
N VAL A 228 13.60 -10.55 3.89
CA VAL A 228 12.18 -10.96 3.89
C VAL A 228 11.97 -12.15 4.83
N ASN A 229 12.83 -13.16 4.72
CA ASN A 229 12.76 -14.36 5.57
C ASN A 229 13.00 -14.03 7.03
N THR A 230 13.99 -13.18 7.33
CA THR A 230 14.30 -12.76 8.69
C THR A 230 13.15 -11.98 9.31
N ALA A 231 12.50 -11.08 8.56
CA ALA A 231 11.30 -10.35 9.00
C ALA A 231 10.15 -11.30 9.35
N ALA A 232 9.89 -12.31 8.51
CA ALA A 232 8.89 -13.34 8.80
C ALA A 232 9.22 -14.09 10.09
N ARG A 233 10.49 -14.46 10.33
CA ARG A 233 10.90 -15.11 11.60
C ARG A 233 10.75 -14.19 12.82
N MET A 234 10.94 -12.88 12.67
CA MET A 234 10.66 -11.93 13.75
C MET A 234 9.18 -11.96 14.12
N GLN A 235 8.29 -12.02 13.13
CA GLN A 235 6.84 -12.08 13.35
C GLN A 235 6.46 -13.39 14.04
N THR A 236 7.00 -14.51 13.58
CA THR A 236 6.69 -15.83 14.13
C THR A 236 7.11 -15.96 15.60
N ASN A 237 8.26 -15.37 15.97
CA ASN A 237 8.73 -15.31 17.35
C ASN A 237 8.07 -14.18 18.18
N SER A 238 7.16 -13.42 17.58
CA SER A 238 6.43 -12.35 18.28
C SER A 238 5.30 -12.92 19.14
N GLU A 239 4.81 -12.10 20.04
CA GLU A 239 3.73 -12.40 20.98
C GLU A 239 2.45 -11.65 20.55
N PRO A 240 1.25 -12.18 20.80
CA PRO A 240 -0.01 -11.52 20.42
C PRO A 240 -0.12 -10.10 21.01
N GLY A 241 -0.50 -9.15 20.16
CA GLY A 241 -0.63 -7.73 20.53
C GLY A 241 0.71 -7.00 20.70
N ARG A 242 1.83 -7.61 20.30
CA ARG A 242 3.18 -7.05 20.46
C ARG A 242 3.92 -6.95 19.13
N ILE A 243 4.86 -6.01 19.10
CA ILE A 243 5.65 -5.67 17.92
C ILE A 243 7.11 -6.02 18.20
N HIS A 244 7.60 -7.05 17.51
CA HIS A 244 8.93 -7.58 17.69
C HIS A 244 9.90 -7.01 16.66
N LEU A 245 11.05 -6.52 17.13
CA LEU A 245 12.05 -5.85 16.32
C LEU A 245 13.38 -6.62 16.35
N SER A 246 14.00 -6.72 15.19
CA SER A 246 15.42 -7.06 15.10
C SER A 246 16.35 -5.89 15.49
N GLN A 247 17.61 -6.20 15.83
CA GLN A 247 18.64 -5.18 16.12
C GLN A 247 18.76 -4.10 15.02
N PRO A 248 18.88 -4.42 13.71
CA PRO A 248 19.00 -3.38 12.68
C PRO A 248 17.79 -2.43 12.63
N SER A 249 16.58 -2.94 12.85
CA SER A 249 15.38 -2.09 12.92
C SER A 249 15.41 -1.16 14.14
N ARG A 250 15.89 -1.65 15.29
CA ARG A 250 16.07 -0.82 16.49
C ARG A 250 17.09 0.28 16.26
N ASP A 251 18.19 -0.03 15.57
CA ASP A 251 19.24 0.96 15.28
C ASP A 251 18.72 2.11 14.41
N CYS A 252 17.88 1.82 13.41
CA CYS A 252 17.20 2.84 12.61
C CYS A 252 16.15 3.67 13.39
N LEU A 253 15.74 3.23 14.59
CA LEU A 253 14.72 3.89 15.43
C LEU A 253 15.30 4.62 16.65
N LYS A 254 16.61 4.52 16.93
CA LYS A 254 17.24 5.09 18.13
C LYS A 254 17.03 6.60 18.30
N GLU A 255 16.96 7.35 17.21
CA GLU A 255 16.95 8.83 17.22
C GLU A 255 15.58 9.43 16.86
N THR A 256 14.53 8.60 16.82
CA THR A 256 13.30 8.95 16.11
C THR A 256 12.08 9.13 17.03
N GLY A 257 12.31 9.11 18.34
CA GLY A 257 11.27 9.28 19.37
C GLY A 257 10.45 8.01 19.65
N PHE A 258 10.82 6.86 19.10
CA PHE A 258 10.20 5.57 19.41
C PHE A 258 10.92 4.87 20.56
N VAL A 259 10.15 4.33 21.51
CA VAL A 259 10.69 3.65 22.68
C VAL A 259 10.76 2.16 22.41
N THR A 260 11.97 1.60 22.53
CA THR A 260 12.23 0.16 22.35
C THR A 260 12.77 -0.43 23.64
N VAL A 261 12.39 -1.68 23.94
CA VAL A 261 12.79 -2.41 25.15
C VAL A 261 13.52 -3.68 24.75
N TYR A 262 14.68 -3.95 25.35
CA TYR A 262 15.45 -5.15 25.05
C TYR A 262 14.70 -6.41 25.50
N ARG A 263 14.54 -7.37 24.60
CA ARG A 263 13.89 -8.66 24.89
C ARG A 263 14.90 -9.67 25.42
N GLY A 264 16.07 -9.74 24.81
CA GLY A 264 17.07 -10.78 25.02
C GLY A 264 17.66 -11.29 23.70
N LYS A 265 18.51 -12.31 23.80
CA LYS A 265 18.96 -13.10 22.65
C LYS A 265 17.95 -14.21 22.39
N ILE A 266 17.51 -14.34 21.15
CA ILE A 266 16.65 -15.45 20.70
C ILE A 266 17.34 -16.25 19.61
N HIS A 267 17.14 -17.55 19.59
CA HIS A 267 17.63 -18.39 18.50
C HIS A 267 16.69 -18.29 17.30
N VAL A 268 17.19 -17.76 16.18
CA VAL A 268 16.44 -17.59 14.94
C VAL A 268 16.95 -18.62 13.93
N LYS A 269 16.05 -19.46 13.42
CA LYS A 269 16.38 -20.50 12.45
C LYS A 269 17.13 -19.92 11.24
N GLY A 270 18.32 -20.45 10.98
CA GLY A 270 19.18 -20.02 9.86
C GLY A 270 20.03 -18.77 10.13
N LYS A 271 19.85 -18.11 11.28
CA LYS A 271 20.63 -16.93 11.70
C LYS A 271 21.44 -17.14 12.98
N GLY A 272 21.05 -18.09 13.83
CA GLY A 272 21.67 -18.30 15.13
C GLY A 272 21.08 -17.38 16.20
N GLU A 273 21.86 -17.03 17.21
CA GLU A 273 21.40 -16.11 18.26
C GLU A 273 21.36 -14.66 17.76
N MET A 274 20.19 -14.03 17.88
CA MET A 274 19.99 -12.63 17.51
C MET A 274 19.50 -11.84 18.72
N ARG A 275 20.05 -10.65 18.91
CA ARG A 275 19.51 -9.65 19.85
C ARG A 275 18.22 -9.07 19.28
N THR A 276 17.16 -9.08 20.08
CA THR A 276 15.86 -8.54 19.67
C THR A 276 15.24 -7.63 20.72
N TYR A 277 14.27 -6.86 20.27
CA TYR A 277 13.65 -5.78 21.03
C TYR A 277 12.13 -5.79 20.84
N TRP A 278 11.42 -5.24 21.80
CA TRP A 278 10.00 -4.90 21.67
C TRP A 278 9.86 -3.42 21.36
N LEU A 279 8.92 -3.07 20.47
CA LEU A 279 8.47 -1.68 20.31
C LEU A 279 7.38 -1.41 21.35
N ALA A 280 7.60 -0.44 22.24
CA ALA A 280 6.64 -0.09 23.29
C ALA A 280 5.66 1.01 22.86
N GLY A 281 6.10 1.95 22.00
CA GLY A 281 5.30 3.07 21.54
C GLY A 281 6.13 4.30 21.24
N LYS A 282 5.51 5.48 21.24
CA LYS A 282 6.19 6.77 21.06
C LYS A 282 6.50 7.41 22.41
N GLN A 283 7.58 8.18 22.46
CA GLN A 283 7.99 8.93 23.65
C GLN A 283 6.92 9.99 23.98
N GLY A 284 6.57 10.09 25.26
CA GLY A 284 5.55 11.02 25.76
C GLY A 284 4.15 10.40 25.95
N ASP A 285 3.86 9.24 25.35
CA ASP A 285 2.56 8.60 25.51
C ASP A 285 2.46 7.80 26.82
N GLU A 286 1.32 7.92 27.51
CA GLU A 286 1.06 7.19 28.76
C GLU A 286 0.98 5.67 28.53
N SER A 287 0.41 5.24 27.39
CA SER A 287 0.35 3.84 26.96
C SER A 287 1.75 3.23 26.81
N THR A 288 2.70 3.98 26.25
CA THR A 288 4.10 3.56 26.13
C THR A 288 4.74 3.31 27.50
N ARG A 289 4.46 4.16 28.49
CA ARG A 289 4.98 4.00 29.86
C ARG A 289 4.47 2.69 30.49
N LEU A 290 3.18 2.37 30.31
CA LEU A 290 2.59 1.13 30.81
C LEU A 290 3.23 -0.09 30.13
N MET A 291 3.38 -0.07 28.81
CA MET A 291 4.01 -1.17 28.06
C MET A 291 5.46 -1.39 28.49
N CYS A 292 6.23 -0.33 28.74
CA CYS A 292 7.60 -0.45 29.25
C CYS A 292 7.65 -1.12 30.63
N LYS A 293 6.69 -0.81 31.53
CA LYS A 293 6.61 -1.48 32.83
C LYS A 293 6.31 -2.98 32.69
N ILE A 294 5.34 -3.33 31.82
CA ILE A 294 4.98 -4.73 31.55
C ILE A 294 6.19 -5.51 31.03
N PHE A 295 6.87 -4.99 30.00
CA PHE A 295 8.05 -5.65 29.45
C PHE A 295 9.18 -5.80 30.47
N ARG A 296 9.36 -4.82 31.36
CA ARG A 296 10.37 -4.89 32.42
C ARG A 296 10.06 -5.98 33.44
N GLU A 297 8.83 -6.04 33.92
CA GLU A 297 8.41 -7.07 34.89
C GLU A 297 8.58 -8.48 34.31
N GLU A 298 8.24 -8.66 33.04
CA GLU A 298 8.42 -9.94 32.36
C GLU A 298 9.89 -10.31 32.16
N HIS A 299 10.74 -9.33 31.82
CA HIS A 299 12.19 -9.57 31.71
C HIS A 299 12.79 -9.97 33.07
N LEU A 300 12.37 -9.33 34.16
CA LEU A 300 12.78 -9.68 35.52
C LEU A 300 12.30 -11.08 35.93
N LYS A 301 11.05 -11.43 35.61
CA LYS A 301 10.51 -12.79 35.84
C LYS A 301 11.28 -13.85 35.05
N ARG A 302 11.65 -13.58 33.80
CA ARG A 302 12.48 -14.47 32.97
C ARG A 302 13.91 -14.64 33.50
N LYS A 303 14.49 -13.61 34.12
CA LYS A 303 15.80 -13.73 34.82
C LYS A 303 15.72 -14.59 36.09
N GLN A 304 14.57 -14.62 36.78
CA GLN A 304 14.39 -15.36 38.03
C GLN A 304 13.87 -16.80 37.85
N GLY A 305 13.22 -17.12 36.72
CA GLY A 305 12.77 -18.46 36.38
C GLY A 305 13.55 -19.05 35.20
N GLY A 306 14.30 -20.13 35.45
CA GLY A 306 14.86 -20.96 34.38
C GLY A 306 13.76 -21.45 33.44
N THR A 307 13.93 -21.20 32.15
CA THR A 307 12.89 -21.18 31.11
C THR A 307 12.31 -22.54 30.72
N GLU A 308 10.97 -22.58 30.60
CA GLU A 308 10.28 -23.20 29.46
C GLU A 308 9.49 -22.09 28.73
N ASN A 309 9.61 -22.03 27.40
CA ASN A 309 8.85 -21.11 26.55
C ASN A 309 7.56 -21.82 26.09
N PRO A 310 6.35 -21.41 26.53
CA PRO A 310 5.12 -22.19 26.30
C PRO A 310 4.56 -22.14 24.88
N TYR A 311 5.16 -21.37 23.96
CA TYR A 311 4.55 -21.01 22.68
C TYR A 311 5.32 -21.51 21.45
N ASP A 312 6.15 -22.55 21.59
CA ASP A 312 6.76 -23.22 20.43
C ASP A 312 5.74 -24.14 19.73
N VAL A 313 4.79 -23.53 19.01
CA VAL A 313 3.76 -24.22 18.23
C VAL A 313 4.24 -24.36 16.78
N HIS A 314 5.39 -25.01 16.58
CA HIS A 314 5.85 -25.43 15.24
C HIS A 314 5.97 -26.94 15.14
N GLY A 315 4.82 -27.61 15.28
CA GLY A 315 4.65 -29.05 15.03
C GLY A 315 4.23 -29.43 13.62
N LEU A 316 4.30 -28.55 12.61
CA LEU A 316 3.85 -28.91 11.23
C LEU A 316 4.87 -28.75 10.10
N HIS A 317 6.11 -28.31 10.35
CA HIS A 317 7.15 -28.40 9.32
C HIS A 317 8.52 -28.81 9.89
N ASN A 318 8.78 -30.11 9.74
CA ASN A 318 10.06 -30.79 9.68
C ASN A 318 10.68 -31.29 11.01
N SER A 319 10.69 -32.62 11.14
CA SER A 319 11.33 -33.43 12.15
C SER A 319 12.85 -33.46 11.97
N ALA A 320 13.57 -32.69 12.78
CA ALA A 320 14.90 -33.00 13.32
C ALA A 320 15.47 -31.74 13.98
N SER A 321 15.64 -31.77 15.31
CA SER A 321 16.97 -31.69 15.92
C SER A 321 16.88 -31.58 17.43
N THR A 322 17.58 -32.53 18.04
CA THR A 322 17.82 -32.80 19.44
C THR A 322 18.48 -31.63 20.16
N SER A 323 18.11 -31.50 21.43
CA SER A 323 18.66 -30.65 22.49
C SER A 323 20.19 -30.57 22.55
N THR A 324 20.72 -29.38 22.81
CA THR A 324 22.04 -29.21 23.43
C THR A 324 21.96 -28.06 24.44
N PHE A 325 22.02 -28.45 25.71
CA PHE A 325 22.04 -27.60 26.89
C PHE A 325 23.50 -27.22 27.17
N ILE A 326 23.86 -25.93 27.18
CA ILE A 326 25.13 -25.46 27.76
C ILE A 326 24.89 -24.16 28.54
N THR A 327 25.22 -24.21 29.81
CA THR A 327 25.34 -23.09 30.76
C THR A 327 26.48 -22.15 30.35
N LEU A 328 26.26 -20.84 30.39
CA LEU A 328 27.34 -19.85 30.58
C LEU A 328 26.81 -18.55 31.19
N SER A 329 27.11 -18.44 32.48
CA SER A 329 27.32 -17.21 33.24
C SER A 329 28.42 -16.38 32.56
N GLU A 330 28.05 -15.23 32.00
CA GLU A 330 28.89 -14.03 31.77
C GLU A 330 28.04 -13.06 30.92
N LEU A 331 27.18 -12.27 31.57
CA LEU A 331 26.53 -11.11 30.94
C LEU A 331 27.40 -9.89 31.24
N SER A 332 27.86 -9.20 30.21
CA SER A 332 28.73 -8.02 30.28
C SER A 332 27.99 -6.78 30.78
N ASP A 333 28.62 -6.00 31.66
CA ASP A 333 28.17 -4.74 32.30
C ASP A 333 27.57 -3.67 31.34
N GLU A 334 27.78 -3.83 30.04
CA GLU A 334 27.27 -2.95 28.98
C GLU A 334 25.77 -3.16 28.69
N GLU A 335 25.25 -4.37 28.95
CA GLU A 335 23.83 -4.73 28.74
C GLU A 335 22.91 -4.19 29.86
N GLU A 336 23.43 -4.06 31.07
CA GLU A 336 22.72 -3.46 32.21
C GLU A 336 22.66 -1.92 32.06
N ARG A 337 23.73 -1.30 31.53
CA ARG A 337 23.76 0.12 31.16
C ARG A 337 22.78 0.50 30.05
N GLU A 338 22.59 -0.30 29.00
CA GLU A 338 21.61 0.02 27.94
C GLU A 338 20.17 0.01 28.46
N LEU A 339 19.84 -0.91 29.37
CA LEU A 339 18.56 -0.96 30.07
C LEU A 339 18.38 0.25 31.02
N GLU A 340 19.43 0.63 31.75
CA GLU A 340 19.41 1.83 32.61
C GLU A 340 19.34 3.14 31.82
N LEU A 341 20.01 3.24 30.65
CA LEU A 341 19.99 4.42 29.76
C LEU A 341 18.62 4.63 29.09
N THR A 342 17.96 3.55 28.67
CA THR A 342 16.56 3.64 28.19
C THR A 342 15.61 4.04 29.33
N LEU A 343 15.89 3.61 30.56
CA LEU A 343 15.15 4.05 31.76
C LEU A 343 15.38 5.53 32.09
N HIS A 344 16.64 5.99 32.14
CA HIS A 344 16.97 7.35 32.53
C HIS A 344 16.39 8.35 31.51
N ASN A 345 16.46 8.06 30.22
CA ASN A 345 15.88 8.93 29.18
C ASN A 345 14.35 8.94 29.14
N VAL A 346 13.66 7.91 29.67
CA VAL A 346 12.19 7.88 29.77
C VAL A 346 11.69 8.48 31.09
N ILE A 347 12.50 8.44 32.16
CA ILE A 347 12.17 8.97 33.48
C ILE A 347 12.62 10.45 33.64
N ASP A 348 13.74 10.88 33.05
CA ASP A 348 14.28 12.24 33.20
C ASP A 348 13.64 13.30 32.30
N CYS A 349 12.85 12.93 31.29
CA CYS A 349 12.09 13.91 30.51
C CYS A 349 11.10 14.71 31.37
N ASP A 350 10.76 14.24 32.57
CA ASP A 350 9.89 14.95 33.52
C ASP A 350 10.66 15.80 34.57
N TYR A 351 12.01 15.75 34.64
CA TYR A 351 12.75 16.55 35.64
C TYR A 351 13.28 17.90 35.13
N LYS A 352 13.15 18.22 33.82
CA LYS A 352 13.61 19.50 33.25
C LYS A 352 12.56 20.37 32.56
N GLY A 353 11.30 19.97 32.51
CA GLY A 353 10.22 20.82 32.00
C GLY A 353 8.94 20.58 32.79
N ASN A 354 8.55 21.52 33.65
CA ASN A 354 7.32 21.36 34.44
C ASN A 354 7.39 21.85 35.90
N ILE A 355 8.26 22.80 36.25
CA ILE A 355 7.91 23.74 37.34
C ILE A 355 7.24 24.92 36.65
N LEU A 356 5.93 24.85 36.49
CA LEU A 356 5.03 26.01 36.50
C LEU A 356 3.63 25.47 36.83
N GLU A 357 3.06 26.11 37.83
CA GLU A 357 1.79 25.84 38.49
C GLU A 357 0.64 25.69 37.49
N ASP A 358 -0.23 24.70 37.70
CA ASP A 358 -1.65 25.01 37.89
C ASP A 358 -2.44 23.83 38.45
N SER A 359 -3.09 24.12 39.56
CA SER A 359 -4.03 23.27 40.28
C SER A 359 -5.33 23.09 39.50
N ALA A 360 -5.68 21.85 39.13
CA ALA A 360 -7.07 21.50 38.83
C ALA A 360 -7.33 20.01 39.09
N THR A 361 -7.91 19.73 40.24
CA THR A 361 -8.64 18.51 40.56
C THR A 361 -9.70 18.20 39.51
N LEU A 362 -9.67 17.01 38.89
CA LEU A 362 -10.83 16.49 38.15
C LEU A 362 -11.11 15.04 38.56
N LYS A 363 -12.26 14.90 39.22
CA LYS A 363 -12.85 13.68 39.76
C LYS A 363 -13.38 12.81 38.62
N ILE A 364 -13.12 11.50 38.70
CA ILE A 364 -13.76 10.47 37.87
C ILE A 364 -15.14 10.17 38.46
N PRO A 365 -16.26 10.31 37.72
CA PRO A 365 -17.53 9.76 38.16
C PRO A 365 -17.63 8.29 37.71
N LEU A 366 -17.65 7.39 38.68
CA LEU A 366 -18.25 6.06 38.55
C LEU A 366 -19.74 6.26 38.32
N ASN A 367 -20.28 5.73 37.21
CA ASN A 367 -21.71 5.50 37.11
C ASN A 367 -21.98 4.10 36.54
N THR A 368 -22.35 3.23 37.47
CA THR A 368 -23.27 2.11 37.31
C THR A 368 -24.57 2.53 36.63
N GLN A 369 -24.99 1.77 35.62
CA GLN A 369 -26.30 1.11 35.58
C GLN A 369 -26.25 -0.07 34.62
#